data_AF-A0A932FVB9-F1
#
_entry.id   AF-A0A932FVB9-F1
#
_cell.length_a   1.000
_cell.length_b   1.000
_cell.length_c   1.000
_cell.angle_alpha   90.00
_cell.angle_beta   90.00
_cell.angle_gamma   90.00
#
_symmetry.space_group_name_H-M   'P 1'
#
loop_
_entity.id
_entity.type
_entity.pdbx_description
1 polymer ?
#
loop_
_entity_poly.entity_id
_entity_poly.type
_entity_poly.pdbx_seq_one_letter_code
_entity_poly.pdbx_strand_id
1 'polypeptide(L)' 'MRRASPRVALRRGLWVFIALVVLAVVEYLLTLVMKSGNLPWMVIMNIIDAGLIAYFFMHIAQLWRREE' A
#
# COMPACT_ATOMS: atom_id res chain seq x y z
N MET A 1 28.26 0.64 -10.07
CA MET A 1 26.81 0.55 -9.75
C MET A 1 26.29 -0.84 -10.10
N ARG A 2 26.06 -1.71 -9.10
CA ARG A 2 25.53 -3.06 -9.31
C ARG A 2 24.04 -2.93 -9.62
N ARG A 3 23.61 -3.17 -10.87
CA ARG A 3 22.19 -3.14 -11.25
C ARG A 3 21.47 -4.19 -10.40
N ALA A 4 20.57 -3.75 -9.51
CA ALA A 4 19.72 -4.69 -8.77
C ALA A 4 18.95 -5.55 -9.78
N SER A 5 18.92 -6.86 -9.56
CA SER A 5 18.22 -7.78 -10.45
C SER A 5 16.73 -7.38 -10.53
N PRO A 6 16.18 -7.13 -11.72
CA PRO A 6 14.79 -6.68 -11.88
C PRO A 6 13.78 -7.65 -11.25
N ARG A 7 14.14 -8.94 -11.12
CA ARG A 7 13.31 -9.97 -10.47
C ARG A 7 13.09 -9.72 -8.97
N VAL A 8 14.07 -9.12 -8.28
CA VAL A 8 13.97 -8.85 -6.83
C VAL A 8 13.03 -7.68 -6.56
N ALA A 9 13.10 -6.63 -7.38
CA ALA A 9 12.17 -5.50 -7.31
C ALA A 9 10.73 -5.94 -7.62
N LEU A 10 10.54 -6.79 -8.63
CA LEU A 10 9.24 -7.34 -8.99
C LEU A 10 8.62 -8.19 -7.87
N ARG A 11 9.44 -9.04 -7.22
CA ARG A 11 9.00 -9.84 -6.07
C ARG A 11 8.55 -8.97 -4.90
N ARG A 12 9.27 -7.89 -4.61
CA ARG A 12 8.89 -6.95 -3.54
C ARG A 12 7.57 -6.26 -3.84
N GLY A 13 7.39 -5.74 -5.06
CA GLY A 13 6.12 -5.15 -5.49
C GLY A 13 4.96 -6.14 -5.42
N LEU A 14 5.16 -7.39 -5.81
CA LEU A 14 4.13 -8.44 -5.72
C LEU A 14 3.70 -8.72 -4.27
N TRP A 15 4.65 -8.81 -3.34
CA TRP A 15 4.31 -9.00 -1.92
C TRP A 15 3.53 -7.81 -1.33
N VAL A 16 3.89 -6.58 -1.69
CA VAL A 16 3.14 -5.39 -1.26
C VAL A 16 1.75 -5.36 -1.89
N PHE A 17 1.62 -5.74 -3.16
CA PHE A 17 0.32 -5.86 -3.83
C PHE A 17 -0.58 -6.87 -3.11
N ILE A 18 -0.05 -8.04 -2.74
CA ILE A 18 -0.80 -9.04 -1.97
C ILE A 18 -1.24 -8.46 -0.61
N ALA A 19 -0.36 -7.71 0.07
CA ALA A 19 -0.72 -7.06 1.33
C ALA A 19 -1.86 -6.03 1.17
N LEU A 20 -1.82 -5.21 0.11
CA LEU A 20 -2.91 -4.27 -0.23
C LEU A 20 -4.23 -4.99 -0.51
N VAL A 21 -4.20 -6.11 -1.24
CA VAL A 21 -5.40 -6.94 -1.49
C VAL A 21 -5.97 -7.47 -0.18
N VAL A 22 -5.12 -7.95 0.74
CA VAL A 22 -5.56 -8.40 2.05
C VAL A 22 -6.17 -7.26 2.86
N LEU A 23 -5.56 -6.07 2.86
CA LEU A 23 -6.10 -4.90 3.57
C LEU A 23 -7.48 -4.51 3.03
N ALA A 24 -7.65 -4.49 1.70
CA ALA A 24 -8.92 -4.19 1.06
C ALA A 24 -10.02 -5.21 1.40
N VAL A 25 -9.67 -6.50 1.47
CA VAL A 25 -10.62 -7.55 1.91
C VAL A 25 -11.01 -7.34 3.38
N VAL A 26 -10.07 -6.98 4.25
CA VAL A 26 -10.35 -6.68 5.66
C VAL A 26 -11.26 -5.45 5.79
N GLU A 27 -11.03 -4.40 5.00
CA GLU A 27 -11.91 -3.24 4.94
C GLU A 27 -13.33 -3.62 4.55
N TYR A 28 -13.47 -4.40 3.48
CA TYR A 28 -14.77 -4.87 3.02
C TYR A 28 -15.50 -5.67 4.12
N LEU A 29 -14.80 -6.63 4.76
CA LEU A 29 -15.38 -7.40 5.87
C LEU A 29 -15.75 -6.51 7.06
N LEU A 30 -14.94 -5.51 7.40
CA LEU A 30 -15.24 -4.57 8.48
C LEU A 30 -16.52 -3.80 8.19
N THR A 31 -16.74 -3.37 6.93
CA THR A 31 -17.99 -2.67 6.55
C THR A 31 -19.22 -3.58 6.61
N LEU A 32 -19.07 -4.89 6.42
CA LEU A 32 -20.16 -5.86 6.56
C LEU A 32 -20.51 -6.12 8.03
N VAL A 33 -19.51 -6.17 8.91
CA VAL A 33 -19.69 -6.50 10.33
C VAL A 33 -20.11 -5.27 11.15
N MET A 34 -19.53 -4.10 10.86
CA MET A 34 -19.79 -2.85 11.57
C MET A 34 -20.71 -1.94 10.77
N LYS A 35 -22.02 -1.98 11.08
CA LYS A 35 -23.04 -1.15 10.42
C LYS A 35 -23.00 0.34 10.81
N SER A 36 -22.37 0.68 11.93
CA SER A 36 -22.17 2.06 12.38
C SER A 36 -20.83 2.21 13.10
N GLY A 37 -20.25 3.41 13.09
CA GLY A 37 -18.98 3.71 13.75
C GLY A 37 -17.72 3.12 13.08
N ASN A 38 -17.83 2.61 11.86
CA ASN A 38 -16.70 2.07 11.08
C ASN A 38 -15.82 3.17 10.43
N LEU A 39 -16.32 4.40 10.35
CA LEU A 39 -15.70 5.50 9.61
C LEU A 39 -14.26 5.82 10.07
N PRO A 40 -13.94 5.90 11.37
CA PRO A 40 -12.55 6.12 11.80
C PRO A 40 -11.61 4.98 11.39
N TRP A 41 -12.08 3.74 11.41
CA TRP A 41 -11.29 2.58 11.00
C TRP A 41 -11.00 2.56 9.49
N MET A 42 -12.00 2.91 8.68
CA MET A 42 -11.81 3.06 7.23
C MET A 42 -10.82 4.16 6.88
N VAL A 43 -10.85 5.28 7.61
CA VAL A 43 -9.87 6.37 7.39
C VAL A 43 -8.45 5.89 7.67
N ILE A 44 -8.23 5.19 8.79
CA ILE A 44 -6.90 4.68 9.15
C ILE A 44 -6.40 3.68 8.11
N MET A 45 -7.24 2.73 7.69
CA MET A 45 -6.85 1.73 6.68
C MET A 45 -6.55 2.36 5.33
N ASN A 46 -7.38 3.30 4.85
CA ASN A 46 -7.12 4.02 3.60
C ASN A 46 -5.84 4.86 3.64
N ILE A 47 -5.46 5.43 4.78
CA ILE A 47 -4.17 6.13 4.94
C ILE A 47 -3.00 5.14 4.77
N ILE A 48 -3.12 3.94 5.35
CA ILE A 48 -2.10 2.88 5.23
C ILE A 48 -2.00 2.43 3.77
N ASP A 49 -3.12 2.15 3.10
CA ASP A 49 -3.15 1.77 1.69
C ASP A 49 -2.55 2.84 0.80
N ALA A 50 -2.96 4.10 0.98
CA ALA A 50 -2.42 5.23 0.22
C ALA A 50 -0.90 5.37 0.45
N GLY A 51 -0.41 5.19 1.67
CA GLY A 51 1.02 5.23 1.99
C GLY A 51 1.81 4.09 1.32
N LEU A 52 1.28 2.87 1.35
CA LEU A 52 1.89 1.72 0.68
C LEU A 52 1.93 1.91 -0.84
N ILE A 53 0.84 2.40 -1.42
CA ILE A 53 0.76 2.69 -2.87
C ILE A 53 1.74 3.81 -3.23
N ALA A 54 1.76 4.91 -2.48
CA ALA A 54 2.63 6.05 -2.73
C ALA A 54 4.12 5.69 -2.64
N TYR A 55 4.49 4.83 -1.69
CA TYR A 55 5.88 4.43 -1.46
C TYR A 55 6.37 3.36 -2.44
N PHE A 56 5.56 2.34 -2.72
CA PHE A 56 6.00 1.17 -3.49
C PHE A 56 5.64 1.22 -4.98
N PHE A 57 4.55 1.88 -5.34
CA PHE A 57 4.02 1.86 -6.71
C PHE A 57 4.09 3.24 -7.38
N MET A 58 3.81 4.31 -6.65
CA MET A 58 3.98 5.65 -7.19
C MET A 58 5.47 6.02 -7.18
N HIS A 59 5.94 6.61 -8.28
CA HIS A 59 7.28 7.17 -8.35
C HIS A 59 7.42 8.49 -7.56
N ILE A 60 6.41 8.87 -6.77
CA ILE A 60 6.43 10.05 -5.89
C ILE A 60 7.59 9.96 -4.88
N ALA A 61 7.86 8.76 -4.33
CA ALA A 61 9.04 8.53 -3.49
C ALA A 61 10.37 8.75 -4.24
N GLN A 62 10.40 8.59 -5.56
CA GLN A 62 11.57 8.90 -6.38
C GLN A 62 11.66 10.38 -6.75
N LEU A 63 10.53 11.10 -6.86
CA LEU A 63 10.50 12.56 -7.05
C LEU A 63 11.00 13.29 -5.80
N TRP A 64 10.61 12.84 -4.61
CA TRP A 64 11.10 13.37 -3.33
C TRP A 64 12.59 13.05 -3.07
N ARG A 65 13.14 12.03 -3.72
CA ARG A 65 14.56 11.64 -3.64
C ARG A 65 15.48 12.40 -4.59
N ARG A 66 14.97 13.35 -5.38
CA ARG A 66 15.79 14.18 -6.30
C ARG A 66 16.33 15.47 -5.67
N GLU A 67 16.17 15.64 -4.34
CA GLU A 67 16.70 16.80 -3.61
C GLU A 67 17.94 16.49 -2.74
N GLU A 68 18.69 15.43 -3.09
CA GLU A 68 20.11 15.30 -2.73
C GLU A 68 20.99 15.31 -3.98
#